data_AF-A0A916B9B9-F1
#
_entry.id   AF-A0A916B9B9-F1
#
_cell.length_a   1.000
_cell.length_b   1.000
_cell.length_c   1.000
_cell.angle_alpha   90.00
_cell.angle_beta   90.00
_cell.angle_gamma   90.00
#
_symmetry.space_group_name_H-M   'P 1'
#
loop_
_entity.id
_entity.type
_entity.pdbx_description
1 polymer ?
#
loop_
_entity_poly.entity_id
_entity_poly.type
_entity_poly.pdbx_seq_one_letter_code
_entity_poly.pdbx_strand_id
1 'polypeptide(L)' 'YKEAIVFSDYWNAYQAVIPSEQHRPVGKETGEMAHIERWNNTLRQHLARFVRKTLS' A
#
# COMPACT_ATOMS: atom_id res chain seq x y z
N TYR A 1 -6.89 7.72 -12.43
CA TYR A 1 -5.85 7.88 -11.39
C TYR A 1 -5.97 9.22 -10.65
N LYS A 2 -6.18 10.35 -11.33
CA LYS A 2 -6.30 11.69 -10.70
C LYS A 2 -7.49 11.95 -9.78
N GLU A 3 -8.46 11.03 -9.68
CA GLU A 3 -9.71 11.22 -8.90
C GLU A 3 -9.99 10.08 -7.91
N ALA A 4 -9.02 9.18 -7.68
CA ALA A 4 -9.23 8.07 -6.76
C ALA A 4 -9.10 8.51 -5.30
N ILE A 5 -9.96 8.01 -4.42
CA ILE A 5 -9.81 8.15 -2.96
C ILE A 5 -8.66 7.25 -2.51
N VAL A 6 -7.76 7.79 -1.70
CA VAL A 6 -6.58 7.08 -1.20
C VAL A 6 -6.70 6.85 0.30
N PHE A 7 -6.76 5.57 0.68
CA PHE A 7 -6.69 5.14 2.07
C PHE A 7 -5.24 4.79 2.43
N SER A 8 -4.72 5.41 3.48
CA SER A 8 -3.36 5.13 3.98
C SER A 8 -3.32 5.21 5.50
N ASP A 9 -2.16 4.93 6.08
CA ASP A 9 -1.93 5.23 7.50
C ASP A 9 -1.66 6.73 7.73
N TYR A 10 -1.37 7.07 8.98
CA TYR A 10 -1.09 8.43 9.44
C TYR A 10 0.36 8.88 9.20
N TRP A 11 1.11 8.27 8.28
CA TRP A 11 2.48 8.70 8.03
C TRP A 11 2.50 10.11 7.42
N ASN A 12 3.18 11.05 8.09
CA ASN A 12 3.21 12.48 7.72
C ASN A 12 3.66 12.74 6.27
N ALA A 13 4.48 11.85 5.69
CA ALA A 13 4.92 11.99 4.30
C ALA A 13 3.74 11.96 3.32
N TYR A 14 2.69 11.19 3.60
CA TYR A 14 1.52 11.08 2.71
C TYR A 14 0.70 12.36 2.66
N GLN A 15 0.61 13.11 3.77
CA GLN A 15 -0.09 14.39 3.82
C GLN A 15 0.56 15.46 2.93
N ALA A 16 1.87 15.35 2.67
CA ALA A 16 2.60 16.29 1.83
C ALA A 16 2.48 15.98 0.32
N VAL A 17 2.09 14.76 -0.04
CA VAL A 17 2.12 14.27 -1.43
C VAL A 17 0.71 14.03 -1.98
N ILE A 18 -0.24 13.64 -1.13
CA ILE A 18 -1.61 13.32 -1.53
C ILE A 18 -2.49 14.55 -1.25
N PRO A 19 -3.30 15.02 -2.23
CA PRO A 19 -4.26 16.08 -2.00
C PRO A 19 -5.21 15.74 -0.84
N SER A 20 -5.45 16.70 0.05
CA SER A 20 -6.30 16.51 1.25
C SER A 20 -7.72 16.09 0.92
N GLU A 21 -8.24 16.47 -0.25
CA GLU A 21 -9.56 16.10 -0.75
C GLU A 21 -9.69 14.59 -1.05
N GLN A 22 -8.55 13.93 -1.29
CA GLN A 22 -8.47 12.52 -1.67
C GLN A 22 -7.93 11.63 -0.55
N HIS A 23 -7.20 12.21 0.40
CA HIS A 23 -6.52 11.48 1.45
C HIS A 23 -7.46 11.13 2.61
N ARG A 24 -7.69 9.84 2.83
CA ARG A 24 -8.42 9.31 3.98
C ARG A 24 -7.48 8.47 4.85
N PRO A 25 -6.75 9.09 5.79
CA PRO A 25 -5.92 8.35 6.71
C PRO A 25 -6.79 7.52 7.67
N VAL A 26 -6.50 6.23 7.80
CA VAL A 26 -7.29 5.27 8.58
C VAL A 26 -6.42 4.53 9.60
N GLY A 27 -7.01 4.26 10.76
CA GLY A 27 -6.41 3.46 11.83
C GLY A 27 -6.35 1.97 11.50
N LYS A 28 -5.52 1.23 12.24
CA LYS A 28 -5.37 -0.23 12.04
C LYS A 28 -6.67 -0.99 12.32
N GLU A 29 -7.54 -0.45 13.17
CA GLU A 29 -8.80 -1.04 13.55
C GLU A 29 -9.87 -1.04 12.44
N THR A 30 -9.69 -0.27 11.36
CA THR A 30 -10.72 -0.14 10.31
C THR A 30 -10.74 -1.32 9.33
N GLY A 31 -9.66 -2.10 9.26
CA GLY A 31 -9.53 -3.22 8.31
C GLY A 31 -9.34 -2.81 6.84
N GLU A 32 -9.48 -1.53 6.50
CA GLU A 32 -9.36 -1.01 5.12
C GLU A 32 -7.97 -1.25 4.51
N MET A 33 -6.92 -1.26 5.34
CA MET A 33 -5.55 -1.54 4.89
C MET A 33 -5.27 -3.03 4.65
N ALA A 34 -6.13 -3.95 5.11
CA ALA A 34 -5.91 -5.39 4.98
C ALA A 34 -5.86 -5.83 3.50
N HIS A 35 -6.58 -5.12 2.62
CA HIS A 35 -6.54 -5.37 1.18
C HIS A 35 -5.16 -5.07 0.59
N ILE A 36 -4.54 -3.96 0.99
CA ILE A 36 -3.20 -3.55 0.54
C ILE A 36 -2.14 -4.52 1.09
N GLU A 37 -2.23 -4.89 2.37
CA GLU A 37 -1.32 -5.86 2.98
C GLU A 37 -1.39 -7.22 2.29
N ARG A 38 -2.60 -7.71 1.99
CA ARG A 38 -2.80 -8.97 1.24
C ARG A 38 -2.20 -8.88 -0.15
N TRP A 39 -2.42 -7.78 -0.86
CA TRP A 39 -1.85 -7.56 -2.20
C TRP A 39 -0.31 -7.53 -2.15
N ASN A 40 0.27 -6.82 -1.18
CA ASN A 40 1.73 -6.78 -0.99
C ASN A 40 2.32 -8.18 -0.73
N ASN A 41 1.62 -9.01 0.06
CA ASN A 41 2.03 -10.39 0.29
C ASN A 41 1.98 -11.21 -1.02
N THR A 42 0.91 -11.08 -1.81
CA THR A 42 0.80 -11.76 -3.12
C THR A 42 1.94 -11.35 -4.07
N LEU A 43 2.24 -10.05 -4.15
CA LEU A 43 3.36 -9.55 -4.97
C LEU A 43 4.68 -10.18 -4.52
N ARG A 44 4.96 -10.20 -3.21
CA ARG A 44 6.18 -10.80 -2.64
C ARG A 44 6.29 -12.28 -2.96
N GLN A 45 5.21 -13.05 -2.82
CA GLN A 45 5.18 -14.48 -3.14
C GLN A 45 5.46 -14.73 -4.63
N HIS A 46 4.92 -13.88 -5.52
CA HIS A 46 5.15 -14.00 -6.95
C HIS A 46 6.60 -13.66 -7.32
N LEU A 47 7.13 -12.57 -6.77
CA LEU A 47 8.48 -12.09 -7.07
C LEU A 47 9.59 -12.94 -6.44
N ALA A 48 9.30 -13.67 -5.36
CA ALA A 48 10.27 -14.57 -4.72
C ALA A 48 10.83 -15.64 -5.68
N ARG A 49 10.11 -15.98 -6.76
CA ARG A 49 10.59 -16.90 -7.80
C ARG A 49 11.71 -16.31 -8.65
N PHE A 50 11.78 -14.99 -8.79
CA PHE A 50 12.82 -14.31 -9.56
C PHE A 50 14.13 -14.19 -8.77
N VAL A 51 14.06 -13.93 -7.47
CA VAL A 51 15.24 -13.83 -6.58
C VAL A 51 16.04 -15.15 -6.55
N ARG A 52 15.36 -16.30 -6.61
CA ARG A 52 16.02 -17.63 -6.64
C ARG A 52 16.79 -17.91 -7.93
N LYS A 53 16.53 -17.19 -9.03
CA LYS A 53 17.26 -17.40 -10.30
C LYS A 53 18.59 -16.67 -10.38
N THR A 54 18.81 -15.64 -9.57
CA THR A 54 20.01 -14.78 -9.65
C THR A 54 21.08 -15.12 -8.63
N LEU A 55 20.85 -16.14 -7.79
CA LEU A 55 21.77 -16.55 -6.71
C LEU A 55 22.26 -18.00 -6.85
N SER A 56 22.10 -18.61 -8.03
CA SER A 56 22.64 -19.94 -8.33
C SER A 56 23.91 -19.85 -9.17
#